data_AF-A0A7D9D4T5-F1
#
_entry.id   AF-A0A7D9D4T5-F1
#
_cell.length_a   1.000
_cell.length_b   1.000
_cell.length_c   1.000
_cell.angle_alpha   90.00
_cell.angle_beta   90.00
_cell.angle_gamma   90.00
#
_symmetry.space_group_name_H-M   'P 1'
#
loop_
_entity.id
_entity.type
_entity.pdbx_description
1 polymer ?
#
loop_
_entity_poly.entity_id
_entity_poly.type
_entity_poly.pdbx_seq_one_letter_code
_entity_poly.pdbx_strand_id
1 'polypeptide(L)'
;MNKKCARCDKTVYPTEELKCLDKTWHKPCFKCKECGMALNMRTYKGFNKEPYCDAHIPKAKATTMAETPELKRIAENTKLQSNVRYHEDFERSKGKFTQVADDPETLRIKQNSKIISNVAYHGELQKKAVMEQKRTINENG
;
A
#
# COMPACT_ATOMS: atom_id res chain seq x y z
N MET A 1 9.39 -23.77 53.63
CA MET A 1 9.21 -22.34 53.28
C MET A 1 7.74 -22.00 53.47
N ASN A 2 7.43 -20.99 54.31
CA ASN A 2 6.05 -20.66 54.64
C ASN A 2 5.39 -19.91 53.48
N LYS A 3 4.27 -20.43 52.96
CA LYS A 3 3.51 -19.79 51.88
C LYS A 3 2.84 -18.53 52.42
N LYS A 4 2.92 -17.44 51.66
CA LYS A 4 2.29 -16.15 52.01
C LYS A 4 1.10 -15.87 51.10
N CYS A 5 0.10 -15.19 51.64
CA CYS A 5 -1.07 -14.79 50.88
C CYS A 5 -0.74 -13.61 49.96
N ALA A 6 -1.08 -13.71 48.67
CA ALA A 6 -0.87 -12.65 47.70
C ALA A 6 -1.70 -11.36 47.92
N ARG A 7 -2.66 -11.35 48.87
CA ARG A 7 -3.49 -10.16 49.19
C ARG A 7 -3.10 -9.47 50.48
N CYS A 8 -2.75 -10.25 51.50
CA CYS A 8 -2.53 -9.73 52.85
C CYS A 8 -1.14 -10.06 53.41
N ASP A 9 -0.29 -10.72 52.63
CA ASP A 9 1.09 -11.13 52.93
C ASP A 9 1.30 -11.96 54.20
N LYS A 10 0.22 -12.29 54.92
CA LYS A 10 0.22 -13.21 56.06
C LYS A 10 0.45 -14.64 55.61
N THR A 11 1.02 -15.45 56.50
CA THR A 11 1.22 -16.88 56.27
C THR A 11 -0.12 -17.58 56.08
N VAL A 12 -0.19 -18.44 55.06
CA VAL A 12 -1.37 -19.27 54.77
C VAL A 12 -1.09 -20.66 55.31
N TYR A 13 -1.89 -21.09 56.28
CA TYR A 13 -1.82 -22.45 56.80
C TYR A 13 -2.50 -23.44 55.83
N PRO A 14 -2.11 -24.72 55.83
CA PRO A 14 -2.71 -25.74 54.96
C PRO A 14 -4.24 -25.82 55.03
N THR A 15 -4.82 -25.54 56.20
CA THR A 15 -6.28 -25.54 56.40
C THR A 15 -7.02 -24.45 55.60
N GLU A 16 -6.36 -23.32 55.36
CA GLU A 16 -6.93 -22.16 54.66
C GLU A 16 -6.33 -21.96 53.26
N GLU A 17 -5.51 -22.92 52.78
CA GLU A 17 -4.78 -22.75 51.53
C GLU A 17 -5.70 -22.82 50.31
N LEU A 18 -5.74 -21.73 49.53
CA LEU A 18 -6.30 -21.71 48.20
C LEU A 18 -5.18 -21.41 47.20
N LYS A 19 -4.85 -22.41 46.37
CA LYS A 19 -3.85 -22.27 45.30
C LYS A 19 -4.56 -21.85 44.02
N CYS A 20 -4.24 -20.65 43.54
CA CYS A 20 -4.89 -20.05 42.38
C CYS A 20 -3.96 -19.06 41.69
N LEU A 21 -3.90 -19.10 40.35
CA LEU A 21 -3.05 -18.21 39.53
C LEU A 21 -1.57 -18.21 39.97
N ASP A 22 -1.02 -19.39 40.24
CA ASP A 22 0.35 -19.62 40.74
C ASP A 22 0.69 -18.92 42.07
N LYS A 23 -0.34 -18.49 42.81
CA LYS A 23 -0.21 -17.82 44.11
C LYS A 23 -1.03 -18.55 45.16
N THR A 24 -0.66 -18.35 46.42
CA THR A 24 -1.43 -18.84 47.57
C THR A 24 -2.29 -17.72 48.12
N TRP A 25 -3.53 -18.03 48.45
CA TRP A 25 -4.53 -17.09 48.97
C TRP A 25 -5.22 -17.72 50.18
N HIS A 26 -5.69 -16.89 51.11
CA HIS A 26 -6.72 -17.34 52.05
C HIS A 26 -8.07 -17.37 51.32
N LYS A 27 -8.95 -18.31 51.65
CA LYS A 27 -10.35 -18.32 51.19
C LYS A 27 -11.04 -16.94 51.30
N PRO A 28 -11.01 -16.22 52.45
CA PRO A 28 -11.61 -14.88 52.54
C PRO A 28 -10.83 -13.77 51.81
N CYS A 29 -9.55 -14.00 51.50
CA CYS A 29 -8.73 -13.03 50.78
C CYS A 29 -8.93 -13.09 49.25
N PHE A 30 -9.58 -14.14 48.75
CA PHE A 30 -9.83 -14.34 47.34
C PHE A 30 -11.04 -13.51 46.89
N LYS A 31 -10.80 -12.22 46.65
CA LYS A 31 -11.81 -11.25 46.24
C LYS A 31 -11.41 -10.52 44.95
N CYS A 32 -12.40 -10.11 44.18
CA CYS A 32 -12.22 -9.33 42.96
C CYS A 32 -11.45 -8.02 43.27
N LYS A 33 -10.46 -7.66 42.47
CA LYS A 33 -9.69 -6.43 42.66
C LYS A 33 -10.52 -5.15 42.49
N GLU A 34 -11.49 -5.16 41.56
CA GLU A 34 -12.33 -4.00 41.27
C GLU A 34 -13.50 -3.84 42.26
N CYS A 35 -14.33 -4.87 42.43
CA CYS A 35 -15.53 -4.76 43.29
C CYS A 35 -15.38 -5.32 44.71
N GLY A 36 -14.28 -5.98 45.04
CA GLY A 36 -14.10 -6.59 46.37
C GLY A 36 -15.01 -7.79 46.66
N MET A 37 -15.83 -8.24 45.71
CA MET A 37 -16.71 -9.41 45.87
C MET A 37 -15.87 -10.67 46.12
N ALA A 38 -16.24 -11.45 47.13
CA ALA A 38 -15.62 -12.75 47.40
C ALA A 38 -15.88 -13.70 46.24
N LEU A 39 -14.80 -14.24 45.68
CA LEU A 39 -14.85 -15.15 44.55
C LEU A 39 -14.67 -16.58 45.05
N ASN A 40 -15.21 -17.53 44.29
CA ASN A 40 -15.02 -18.95 44.54
C ASN A 40 -14.17 -19.54 43.42
N MET A 41 -13.60 -20.72 43.65
CA MET A 41 -12.77 -21.42 42.67
C MET A 41 -13.50 -21.74 41.34
N ARG A 42 -14.85 -21.75 41.35
CA ARG A 42 -15.68 -21.92 40.15
C ARG A 42 -16.04 -20.61 39.43
N THR A 43 -16.07 -19.48 40.13
CA THR A 43 -16.67 -18.23 39.64
C THR A 43 -15.65 -17.14 39.34
N TYR A 44 -14.36 -17.41 39.55
CA TYR A 44 -13.31 -16.43 39.27
C TYR A 44 -12.83 -16.51 37.83
N LYS A 45 -12.40 -15.36 37.31
CA LYS A 45 -11.62 -15.25 36.08
C LYS A 45 -10.27 -14.63 36.38
N GLY A 46 -9.20 -15.25 35.88
CA GLY A 46 -7.85 -14.76 36.06
C GLY A 46 -7.43 -13.85 34.92
N PHE A 47 -7.03 -12.62 35.25
CA PHE A 47 -6.38 -11.70 34.31
C PHE A 47 -5.10 -11.16 34.97
N ASN A 48 -3.96 -11.20 34.28
CA ASN A 48 -2.66 -10.75 34.81
C ASN A 48 -2.28 -11.29 36.22
N LYS A 49 -2.60 -12.55 36.52
CA LYS A 49 -2.34 -13.19 37.83
C LYS A 49 -3.08 -12.54 39.01
N GLU A 50 -4.23 -11.93 38.75
CA GLU A 50 -5.16 -11.40 39.74
C GLU A 50 -6.58 -11.95 39.49
N PRO A 51 -7.36 -12.19 40.56
CA PRO A 51 -8.72 -12.69 40.43
C PRO A 51 -9.72 -11.55 40.16
N TYR A 52 -10.57 -11.75 39.15
CA TYR A 52 -11.67 -10.88 38.75
C TYR A 52 -12.99 -11.65 38.78
N CYS A 53 -14.11 -10.94 38.98
CA CYS A 53 -15.43 -11.51 38.76
C CYS A 53 -15.76 -11.53 37.26
N ASP A 54 -16.78 -12.29 36.87
CA ASP A 54 -17.23 -12.38 35.48
C ASP A 54 -17.57 -11.01 34.85
N ALA A 55 -18.09 -10.07 35.66
CA ALA A 55 -18.44 -8.73 35.21
C ALA A 55 -17.23 -7.80 35.02
N HIS A 56 -16.19 -7.96 35.83
CA HIS A 56 -15.02 -7.07 35.88
C HIS A 56 -13.79 -7.65 35.20
N ILE A 57 -13.92 -8.73 34.42
CA ILE A 57 -12.79 -9.26 33.67
C ILE A 57 -12.37 -8.23 32.60
N PRO A 58 -11.12 -7.73 32.61
CA PRO A 58 -10.64 -6.87 31.54
C PRO A 58 -10.64 -7.70 30.26
N LYS A 59 -11.61 -7.46 29.40
CA LYS A 59 -11.67 -8.11 28.08
C LYS A 59 -10.43 -7.64 27.34
N ALA A 60 -9.57 -8.59 26.99
CA ALA A 60 -8.41 -8.31 26.17
C ALA A 60 -8.91 -7.60 24.90
N LYS A 61 -8.69 -6.29 24.82
CA LYS A 61 -8.92 -5.55 23.58
C LYS A 61 -7.90 -6.13 22.62
N ALA A 62 -8.40 -6.76 21.55
CA ALA A 62 -7.54 -7.27 20.50
C ALA A 62 -6.57 -6.15 20.12
N THR A 63 -5.31 -6.33 20.48
CA THR A 63 -4.24 -5.42 20.07
C THR A 63 -4.18 -5.57 18.57
N THR A 64 -4.81 -4.63 17.85
CA THR A 64 -4.55 -4.43 16.43
C THR A 64 -3.04 -4.27 16.35
N MET A 65 -2.40 -5.27 15.76
CA MET A 65 -0.96 -5.43 15.68
C MET A 65 -0.28 -4.07 15.57
N ALA A 66 0.71 -3.83 16.43
CA ALA A 66 1.61 -2.69 16.28
C ALA A 66 1.96 -2.56 14.81
N GLU A 67 1.70 -1.38 14.23
CA GLU A 67 1.85 -1.09 12.81
C GLU A 67 3.23 -1.57 12.34
N THR A 68 3.31 -2.79 11.82
CA THR A 68 4.58 -3.25 11.26
C THR A 68 4.84 -2.35 10.06
N PRO A 69 6.06 -1.85 9.88
CA PRO A 69 6.40 -1.02 8.72
C PRO A 69 6.07 -1.73 7.40
N GLU A 70 5.93 -3.06 7.44
CA GLU A 70 5.50 -3.90 6.32
C GLU A 70 4.05 -3.67 5.89
N LEU A 71 3.11 -3.44 6.81
CA LEU A 71 1.70 -3.13 6.47
C LEU A 71 1.58 -1.77 5.76
N LYS A 72 2.38 -0.78 6.17
CA LYS A 72 2.46 0.51 5.47
C LYS A 72 3.01 0.36 4.06
N ARG A 73 4.09 -0.42 3.88
CA ARG A 73 4.68 -0.70 2.56
C ARG A 73 3.70 -1.40 1.62
N ILE A 74 2.95 -2.40 2.09
CA ILE A 74 1.95 -3.12 1.28
C ILE A 74 0.79 -2.19 0.85
N ALA A 75 0.31 -1.34 1.77
CA ALA A 75 -0.79 -0.41 1.47
C ALA A 75 -0.37 0.69 0.48
N GLU A 76 0.85 1.23 0.60
CA GLU A 76 1.40 2.21 -0.34
C GLU A 76 1.63 1.61 -1.72
N ASN A 77 2.19 0.40 -1.80
CA ASN A 77 2.42 -0.29 -3.06
C ASN A 77 1.10 -0.64 -3.79
N THR A 78 0.07 -1.04 -3.03
CA THR A 78 -1.25 -1.39 -3.58
C THR A 78 -1.99 -0.17 -4.15
N LYS A 79 -1.94 0.99 -3.45
CA LYS A 79 -2.54 2.25 -3.93
C LYS A 79 -1.84 2.78 -5.18
N LEU A 80 -0.52 2.63 -5.27
CA LEU A 80 0.23 2.95 -6.49
C LEU A 80 -0.15 1.99 -7.62
N GLN A 81 -0.22 0.67 -7.37
CA GLN A 81 -0.60 -0.28 -8.41
C GLN A 81 -2.01 -0.02 -8.97
N SER A 82 -2.99 0.37 -8.15
CA SER A 82 -4.36 0.59 -8.63
C SER A 82 -4.51 1.83 -9.50
N ASN A 83 -3.94 2.97 -9.07
CA ASN A 83 -4.06 4.22 -9.82
C ASN A 83 -3.16 4.24 -11.06
N VAL A 84 -1.95 3.65 -10.95
CA VAL A 84 -1.05 3.51 -12.09
C VAL A 84 -1.65 2.53 -13.08
N ARG A 85 -2.09 1.31 -12.73
CA ARG A 85 -2.65 0.39 -13.74
C ARG A 85 -3.89 0.93 -14.45
N TYR A 86 -4.78 1.64 -13.75
CA TYR A 86 -6.01 2.16 -14.34
C TYR A 86 -5.78 3.35 -15.29
N HIS A 87 -4.76 4.17 -15.02
CA HIS A 87 -4.41 5.29 -15.90
C HIS A 87 -3.25 4.97 -16.84
N GLU A 88 -2.43 3.94 -16.59
CA GLU A 88 -1.27 3.55 -17.41
C GLU A 88 -1.73 3.03 -18.77
N ASP A 89 -2.77 2.20 -18.84
CA ASP A 89 -3.32 1.74 -20.13
C ASP A 89 -4.02 2.88 -20.91
N PHE A 90 -4.63 3.83 -20.18
CA PHE A 90 -5.28 5.02 -20.76
C PHE A 90 -4.27 6.11 -21.20
N GLU A 91 -3.19 6.30 -20.45
CA GLU A 91 -2.10 7.25 -20.75
C GLU A 91 -1.15 6.70 -21.81
N ARG A 92 -0.88 5.38 -21.79
CA ARG A 92 -0.12 4.69 -22.85
C ARG A 92 -0.87 4.69 -24.18
N SER A 93 -2.20 4.64 -24.16
CA SER A 93 -3.04 4.82 -25.36
C SER A 93 -3.25 6.29 -25.76
N LYS A 94 -3.05 7.25 -24.84
CA LYS A 94 -3.02 8.70 -25.16
C LYS A 94 -1.73 9.19 -25.82
N GLY A 95 -0.74 8.32 -26.00
CA GLY A 95 0.39 8.60 -26.87
C GLY A 95 1.42 9.50 -26.21
N LYS A 96 2.59 8.92 -25.93
CA LYS A 96 3.83 9.69 -25.93
C LYS A 96 4.07 10.17 -27.36
N PHE A 97 3.59 11.38 -27.66
CA PHE A 97 4.39 12.29 -28.47
C PHE A 97 5.62 12.62 -27.61
N THR A 98 6.61 11.74 -27.64
CA THR A 98 7.95 12.08 -27.15
C THR A 98 8.43 13.25 -27.99
N GLN A 99 8.63 14.41 -27.34
CA GLN A 99 9.53 15.45 -27.84
C GLN A 99 10.94 14.88 -27.82
N VAL A 100 11.23 13.93 -28.71
CA VAL A 100 12.59 13.62 -29.08
C VAL A 100 13.10 14.91 -29.69
N ALA A 101 14.05 15.58 -29.03
CA ALA A 101 14.81 16.63 -29.67
C ALA A 101 15.33 16.03 -30.98
N ASP A 102 14.88 16.58 -32.11
CA ASP A 102 15.07 15.97 -33.43
C ASP A 102 16.51 15.45 -33.57
N ASP A 103 16.66 14.12 -33.61
CA ASP A 103 17.95 13.49 -33.90
C ASP A 103 18.48 14.10 -35.22
N PRO A 104 19.77 14.45 -35.36
CA PRO A 104 20.32 15.04 -36.58
C PRO A 104 19.93 14.28 -37.87
N GLU A 105 19.69 12.98 -37.77
CA GLU A 105 19.20 12.12 -38.85
C GLU A 105 17.75 12.46 -39.24
N THR A 106 16.87 12.72 -38.28
CA THR A 106 15.46 13.09 -38.52
C THR A 106 15.32 14.47 -39.16
N LEU A 107 16.19 15.43 -38.82
CA LEU A 107 16.25 16.73 -39.50
C LEU A 107 16.69 16.59 -40.96
N ARG A 108 17.70 15.75 -41.22
CA ARG A 108 18.15 15.44 -42.59
C ARG A 108 17.05 14.82 -43.43
N ILE A 109 16.32 13.84 -42.90
CA ILE A 109 15.22 13.19 -43.61
C ILE A 109 14.12 14.22 -43.93
N LYS A 110 13.74 15.06 -42.97
CA LYS A 110 12.71 16.10 -43.14
C LYS A 110 13.10 17.17 -44.16
N GLN A 111 14.36 17.62 -44.16
CA GLN A 111 14.88 18.56 -45.17
C GLN A 111 14.93 17.91 -46.55
N ASN A 112 15.40 16.66 -46.64
CA ASN A 112 15.46 15.94 -47.90
C ASN A 112 14.05 15.73 -48.49
N SER A 113 13.06 15.38 -47.66
CA SER A 113 11.66 15.27 -48.09
C SER A 113 11.11 16.58 -48.66
N LYS A 114 11.43 17.73 -48.06
CA LYS A 114 11.01 19.06 -48.56
C LYS A 114 11.69 19.45 -49.88
N ILE A 115 12.97 19.11 -50.02
CA ILE A 115 13.72 19.36 -51.25
C ILE A 115 13.16 18.49 -52.37
N ILE A 116 12.93 17.20 -52.10
CA ILE A 116 12.34 16.27 -53.05
C ILE A 116 10.95 16.74 -53.50
N SER A 117 10.09 17.19 -52.58
CA SER A 117 8.75 17.69 -52.94
C SER A 117 8.81 18.95 -53.81
N ASN A 118 9.71 19.88 -53.50
CA ASN A 118 9.84 21.13 -54.26
C ASN A 118 10.44 20.90 -55.65
N VAL A 119 11.43 20.00 -55.77
CA VAL A 119 12.03 19.61 -57.05
C VAL A 119 11.03 18.82 -57.90
N ALA A 120 10.17 17.99 -57.31
CA ALA A 120 9.10 17.32 -58.03
C ALA A 120 8.09 18.33 -58.60
N TYR A 121 7.62 19.27 -57.78
CA TYR A 121 6.63 20.27 -58.22
C TYR A 121 7.19 21.22 -59.29
N HIS A 122 8.34 21.83 -59.05
CA HIS A 122 8.93 22.75 -60.02
C HIS A 122 9.55 22.04 -61.22
N GLY A 123 10.08 20.83 -61.04
CA GLY A 123 10.67 20.04 -62.11
C GLY A 123 9.63 19.51 -63.10
N GLU A 124 8.46 19.08 -62.63
CA GLU A 124 7.35 18.72 -63.52
C GLU A 124 6.80 19.92 -64.27
N LEU A 125 6.71 21.08 -63.61
CA LEU A 125 6.26 22.32 -64.23
C LEU A 125 7.23 22.77 -65.34
N GLN A 126 8.53 22.74 -65.06
CA GLN A 126 9.58 23.06 -66.04
C GLN A 126 9.59 22.07 -67.20
N LYS A 127 9.46 20.76 -66.94
CA LYS A 127 9.37 19.74 -68.01
C LYS A 127 8.14 19.96 -68.89
N LYS A 128 6.98 20.28 -68.32
CA LYS A 128 5.76 20.60 -69.07
C LYS A 128 5.94 21.86 -69.92
N ALA A 129 6.50 22.92 -69.35
CA ALA A 129 6.77 24.17 -70.06
C ALA A 129 7.77 23.98 -71.21
N VAL A 130 8.84 23.19 -71.04
CA VAL A 130 9.80 22.89 -72.09
C VAL A 130 9.19 22.01 -73.20
N MET A 131 8.31 21.07 -72.83
CA MET A 131 7.57 20.25 -73.82
C MET A 131 6.57 21.11 -74.62
N GLU A 132 5.90 22.06 -73.98
CA GLU A 132 4.97 22.98 -74.62
C GLU A 132 5.70 23.97 -75.53
N GLN A 133 6.84 24.52 -75.09
CA GLN A 133 7.71 25.32 -75.96
C GLN A 133 8.20 24.52 -77.17
N LYS A 134 8.67 23.28 -76.99
CA LYS A 134 9.06 22.41 -78.12
C LYS A 134 7.90 22.13 -79.07
N ARG A 135 6.67 21.96 -78.56
CA ARG A 135 5.47 21.80 -79.41
C ARG A 135 5.22 23.07 -80.23
N THR A 136 5.27 24.25 -79.61
CA THR A 136 5.06 25.52 -80.32
C THR A 136 6.17 25.86 -81.32
N ILE A 137 7.41 25.43 -81.09
CA ILE A 137 8.53 25.62 -82.02
C ILE A 137 8.41 24.70 -83.23
N ASN A 138 7.90 23.47 -83.05
CA ASN A 138 7.71 22.49 -84.13
C ASN A 138 6.42 22.74 -84.95
N GLU A 139 5.50 23.57 -84.44
CA GLU A 139 4.29 24.03 -85.16
C GLU A 139 4.54 25.33 -85.97
N ASN A 140 5.66 26.03 -85.76
CA ASN A 140 6.01 27.31 -86.40
C ASN A 140 7.29 27.28 -87.26
N GLY A 141 7.79 26.10 -87.63
CA GLY A 141 8.93 25.89 -88.55
C GLY A 141 8.58 24.88 -89.63
#